data_AF-A0A8T9S7S4-F1
#
_entry.id   AF-A0A8T9S7S4-F1
#
_cell.length_a   1.000
_cell.length_b   1.000
_cell.length_c   1.000
_cell.angle_alpha   90.00
_cell.angle_beta   90.00
_cell.angle_gamma   90.00
#
_symmetry.space_group_name_H-M   'P 1'
#
loop_
_entity.id
_entity.type
_entity.pdbx_description
1 polymer ?
#
loop_
_entity_poly.entity_id
_entity_poly.type
_entity_poly.pdbx_seq_one_letter_code
_entity_poly.pdbx_strand_id
1 'polypeptide(L)'
;MKLELTPAQRRVELARPGVLLALYVGCALAGWWWLAVPLAAVVCLAAFVMMHDAMHNSLGLPKPANERVLTLAGLLILKSGHGLQVTHLRHHGRCLTEADPEGAPATWSFSRVLWQGPWHTLMLRRESLRIAPNTRRIQLIETGLTLALLLAFVVLYWATGSLVGLVYWGVAFVMSATMPIWASYVPHHVSSRNPAARTAAALAQAWTPITASFAFHHLHHHYPRVPTALLYRAAAELPPPPEEEHHHH
;
A
#
# COMPACT_ATOMS: atom_id res chain seq x y z
N MET A 1 3.34 23.92 11.35
CA MET A 1 2.01 23.34 11.65
C MET A 1 2.09 21.84 11.43
N LYS A 2 1.59 21.02 12.36
CA LYS A 2 1.64 19.56 12.22
C LYS A 2 0.34 19.08 11.58
N LEU A 3 0.39 18.62 10.35
CA LEU A 3 -0.78 18.08 9.64
C LEU A 3 -1.07 16.67 10.18
N GLU A 4 -2.13 16.55 10.98
CA GLU A 4 -2.57 15.29 11.59
C GLU A 4 -4.06 15.05 11.35
N LEU A 5 -4.47 13.77 11.34
CA LEU A 5 -5.88 13.40 11.24
C LEU A 5 -6.64 13.84 12.50
N THR A 6 -7.75 14.53 12.32
CA THR A 6 -8.75 14.70 13.37
C THR A 6 -9.30 13.33 13.81
N PRO A 7 -9.91 13.21 15.01
CA PRO A 7 -10.49 11.95 15.45
C PRO A 7 -11.54 11.37 14.48
N ALA A 8 -12.32 12.23 13.82
CA ALA A 8 -13.30 11.81 12.83
C ALA A 8 -12.62 11.27 11.55
N GLN A 9 -11.64 12.00 11.01
CA GLN A 9 -10.86 11.56 9.84
C GLN A 9 -10.16 10.23 10.12
N ARG A 10 -9.54 10.09 11.29
CA ARG A 10 -8.89 8.85 11.71
C ARG A 10 -9.85 7.67 11.74
N ARG A 11 -11.06 7.83 12.29
CA ARG A 11 -12.07 6.76 12.28
C ARG A 11 -12.47 6.36 10.86
N VAL A 12 -12.64 7.33 9.97
CA VAL A 12 -12.95 7.07 8.55
C VAL A 12 -11.83 6.29 7.88
N GLU A 13 -10.58 6.73 8.02
CA GLU A 13 -9.44 6.02 7.41
C GLU A 13 -9.27 4.62 7.97
N LEU A 14 -9.48 4.43 9.28
CA LEU A 14 -9.37 3.11 9.90
C LEU A 14 -10.52 2.16 9.50
N ALA A 15 -11.73 2.69 9.28
CA ALA A 15 -12.88 1.89 8.88
C ALA A 15 -12.90 1.59 7.37
N ARG A 16 -12.28 2.44 6.54
CA ARG A 16 -12.41 2.43 5.07
C ARG A 16 -12.16 1.05 4.44
N PRO A 17 -11.03 0.35 4.69
CA PRO A 17 -10.82 -0.97 4.08
C PRO A 17 -11.86 -2.01 4.52
N GLY A 18 -12.29 -1.97 5.79
CA GLY A 18 -13.30 -2.89 6.33
C GLY A 18 -14.69 -2.67 5.75
N VAL A 19 -15.11 -1.40 5.60
CA VAL A 19 -16.38 -1.05 4.95
C VAL A 19 -16.37 -1.48 3.49
N LEU A 20 -15.29 -1.20 2.76
CA LEU A 20 -15.15 -1.62 1.36
C LEU A 20 -15.14 -3.15 1.23
N LEU A 21 -14.51 -3.86 2.17
CA LEU A 21 -14.50 -5.33 2.20
C LEU A 21 -15.91 -5.89 2.45
N ALA A 22 -16.67 -5.29 3.36
CA ALA A 22 -18.06 -5.68 3.59
C ALA A 22 -18.93 -5.46 2.34
N LEU A 23 -18.76 -4.33 1.64
CA LEU A 23 -19.43 -4.07 0.38
C LEU A 23 -19.03 -5.08 -0.71
N TYR A 24 -17.74 -5.44 -0.78
CA TYR A 24 -17.25 -6.51 -1.67
C TYR A 24 -17.97 -7.83 -1.40
N VAL A 25 -17.98 -8.28 -0.14
CA VAL A 25 -18.64 -9.52 0.26
C VAL A 25 -20.12 -9.48 -0.08
N GLY A 26 -20.82 -8.38 0.23
CA GLY A 26 -22.23 -8.21 -0.11
C GLY A 26 -22.51 -8.32 -1.61
N CYS A 27 -21.73 -7.63 -2.46
CA CYS A 27 -21.87 -7.71 -3.91
C CYS A 27 -21.55 -9.11 -4.46
N ALA A 28 -20.52 -9.75 -3.92
CA ALA A 28 -20.12 -11.09 -4.34
C ALA A 28 -21.18 -12.15 -3.98
N LEU A 29 -21.74 -12.07 -2.78
CA LEU A 29 -22.84 -12.95 -2.35
C LEU A 29 -24.13 -12.71 -3.14
N ALA A 30 -24.38 -11.48 -3.60
CA ALA A 30 -25.47 -11.15 -4.52
C ALA A 30 -25.21 -11.56 -5.98
N GLY A 31 -24.03 -12.13 -6.30
CA GLY A 31 -23.64 -12.54 -7.65
C GLY A 31 -23.22 -11.39 -8.57
N TRP A 32 -23.08 -10.16 -8.05
CA TRP A 32 -22.68 -8.98 -8.82
C TRP A 32 -21.16 -8.91 -9.02
N TRP A 33 -20.60 -9.94 -9.65
CA TRP A 33 -19.15 -10.11 -9.81
C TRP A 33 -18.48 -8.97 -10.59
N TRP A 34 -19.19 -8.38 -11.56
CA TRP A 34 -18.71 -7.23 -12.33
C TRP A 34 -18.44 -6.00 -11.45
N LEU A 35 -19.13 -5.87 -10.32
CA LEU A 35 -18.91 -4.82 -9.32
C LEU A 35 -17.98 -5.30 -8.20
N ALA A 36 -18.13 -6.55 -7.75
CA ALA A 36 -17.34 -7.11 -6.66
C ALA A 36 -15.85 -7.17 -7.01
N VAL A 37 -15.46 -7.61 -8.21
CA VAL A 37 -14.04 -7.75 -8.58
C VAL A 37 -13.31 -6.39 -8.57
N PRO A 38 -13.82 -5.31 -9.21
CA PRO A 38 -13.23 -3.98 -9.06
C PRO A 38 -13.20 -3.50 -7.61
N LEU A 39 -14.25 -3.77 -6.83
CA LEU A 39 -14.31 -3.35 -5.44
C LEU A 39 -13.24 -4.04 -4.58
N ALA A 40 -12.91 -5.31 -4.84
CA ALA A 40 -11.79 -6.00 -4.19
C ALA A 40 -10.44 -5.30 -4.47
N ALA A 41 -10.23 -4.80 -5.69
CA ALA A 41 -9.04 -4.01 -6.01
C ALA A 41 -9.02 -2.68 -5.23
N VAL A 42 -10.18 -2.02 -5.07
CA VAL A 42 -10.32 -0.80 -4.25
C VAL A 42 -10.07 -1.08 -2.77
N VAL A 43 -10.49 -2.25 -2.24
CA VAL A 43 -10.12 -2.69 -0.89
C VAL A 43 -8.60 -2.80 -0.75
N CYS A 44 -7.93 -3.42 -1.72
CA CYS A 44 -6.47 -3.55 -1.71
C CYS A 44 -5.77 -2.19 -1.71
N LEU A 45 -6.24 -1.25 -2.52
CA LEU A 45 -5.69 0.11 -2.54
C LEU A 45 -5.94 0.86 -1.22
N ALA A 46 -7.13 0.73 -0.63
CA ALA A 46 -7.41 1.32 0.68
C ALA A 46 -6.55 0.70 1.79
N ALA A 47 -6.35 -0.62 1.75
CA ALA A 47 -5.47 -1.33 2.67
C ALA A 47 -4.00 -0.92 2.48
N PHE A 48 -3.56 -0.71 1.24
CA PHE A 48 -2.23 -0.17 0.94
C PHE A 48 -2.01 1.20 1.59
N VAL A 49 -2.96 2.14 1.44
CA VAL A 49 -2.85 3.47 2.06
C VAL A 49 -2.82 3.38 3.58
N MET A 50 -3.71 2.59 4.20
CA MET A 50 -3.72 2.36 5.64
C MET A 50 -2.40 1.76 6.13
N MET A 51 -1.88 0.75 5.41
CA MET A 51 -0.62 0.08 5.70
C MET A 51 0.55 1.07 5.62
N HIS A 52 0.59 1.87 4.56
CA HIS A 52 1.61 2.88 4.31
C HIS A 52 1.64 3.95 5.41
N ASP A 53 0.49 4.51 5.78
CA ASP A 53 0.40 5.48 6.88
C ASP A 53 0.78 4.85 8.23
N ALA A 54 0.44 3.56 8.45
CA ALA A 54 0.86 2.83 9.65
C ALA A 54 2.38 2.62 9.69
N MET A 55 3.06 2.39 8.55
CA MET A 55 4.51 2.24 8.50
C MET A 55 5.24 3.48 9.03
N HIS A 56 4.68 4.67 8.78
CA HIS A 56 5.21 5.96 9.23
C HIS A 56 4.70 6.41 10.60
N ASN A 57 3.80 5.63 11.23
CA ASN A 57 3.08 6.02 12.45
C ASN A 57 2.30 7.35 12.28
N SER A 58 1.80 7.65 11.08
CA SER A 58 1.11 8.91 10.78
C SER A 58 -0.38 8.88 11.16
N LEU A 59 -0.95 7.70 11.45
CA LEU A 59 -2.36 7.54 11.82
C LEU A 59 -2.74 8.17 13.18
N GLY A 60 -1.76 8.57 14.00
CA GLY A 60 -2.00 9.16 15.33
C GLY A 60 -2.49 8.15 16.38
N LEU A 61 -2.11 6.88 16.21
CA LEU A 61 -2.43 5.78 17.13
C LEU A 61 -1.29 5.53 18.12
N PRO A 62 -1.60 4.99 19.33
CA PRO A 62 -0.55 4.47 20.19
C PRO A 62 0.15 3.27 19.53
N LYS A 63 1.44 3.10 19.78
CA LYS A 63 2.30 2.12 19.10
C LYS A 63 1.71 0.70 19.00
N PRO A 64 1.18 0.08 20.08
CA PRO A 64 0.62 -1.27 19.98
C PRO A 64 -0.62 -1.36 19.09
N ALA A 65 -1.43 -0.30 19.03
CA ALA A 65 -2.58 -0.26 18.13
C ALA A 65 -2.14 -0.07 16.68
N ASN A 66 -1.13 0.77 16.43
CA ASN A 66 -0.56 0.99 15.11
C ASN A 66 0.07 -0.29 14.53
N GLU A 67 0.83 -1.05 15.34
CA GLU A 67 1.41 -2.33 14.93
C GLU A 67 0.33 -3.36 14.54
N ARG A 68 -0.80 -3.41 15.25
CA ARG A 68 -1.94 -4.26 14.87
C ARG A 68 -2.58 -3.82 13.56
N VAL A 69 -2.77 -2.51 13.37
CA VAL A 69 -3.29 -1.96 12.11
C VAL A 69 -2.36 -2.29 10.95
N LEU A 70 -1.05 -2.17 11.15
CA LEU A 70 -0.03 -2.53 10.16
C LEU A 70 -0.16 -3.99 9.73
N THR A 71 -0.28 -4.92 10.69
CA THR A 71 -0.49 -6.34 10.39
C THR A 71 -1.81 -6.57 9.64
N LEU A 72 -2.93 -6.02 10.12
CA LEU A 72 -4.25 -6.21 9.50
C LEU A 72 -4.29 -5.68 8.07
N ALA A 73 -3.74 -4.49 7.83
CA ALA A 73 -3.67 -3.88 6.51
C ALA A 73 -2.77 -4.68 5.56
N GLY A 74 -1.64 -5.20 6.06
CA GLY A 74 -0.76 -6.10 5.31
C GLY A 74 -1.45 -7.39 4.87
N LEU A 75 -2.23 -8.01 5.76
CA LEU A 75 -2.98 -9.24 5.45
C LEU A 75 -4.01 -9.03 4.33
N LEU A 76 -4.66 -7.87 4.27
CA LEU A 76 -5.63 -7.54 3.22
C LEU A 76 -5.01 -7.49 1.82
N ILE A 77 -3.70 -7.28 1.70
CA ILE A 77 -2.97 -7.24 0.43
C ILE A 77 -1.87 -8.33 0.33
N LEU A 78 -1.97 -9.37 1.18
CA LEU A 78 -1.08 -10.55 1.19
C LEU A 78 0.41 -10.23 1.42
N LYS A 79 0.70 -9.14 2.15
CA LYS A 79 2.04 -8.70 2.51
C LYS A 79 2.33 -8.95 3.99
N SER A 80 3.62 -9.08 4.30
CA SER A 80 4.13 -8.90 5.66
C SER A 80 4.18 -7.39 5.91
N GLY A 81 3.29 -6.87 6.77
CA GLY A 81 3.20 -5.44 7.06
C GLY A 81 4.51 -4.94 7.69
N HIS A 82 5.05 -5.68 8.66
CA HIS A 82 6.33 -5.33 9.29
C HIS A 82 7.52 -5.57 8.36
N GLY A 83 7.46 -6.57 7.48
CA GLY A 83 8.51 -6.79 6.48
C GLY A 83 8.60 -5.65 5.47
N LEU A 84 7.45 -5.22 4.94
CA LEU A 84 7.39 -4.08 4.03
C LEU A 84 7.71 -2.76 4.76
N GLN A 85 7.37 -2.60 6.04
CA GLN A 85 7.79 -1.43 6.83
C GLN A 85 9.32 -1.28 6.85
N VAL A 86 10.05 -2.39 7.02
CA VAL A 86 11.52 -2.38 7.04
C VAL A 86 12.09 -1.87 5.72
N THR A 87 11.60 -2.39 4.58
CA THR A 87 12.09 -1.96 3.27
C THR A 87 11.62 -0.55 2.91
N HIS A 88 10.43 -0.16 3.36
CA HIS A 88 9.86 1.16 3.05
C HIS A 88 10.59 2.27 3.79
N LEU A 89 10.87 2.08 5.09
CA LEU A 89 11.68 3.03 5.84
C LEU A 89 13.13 3.07 5.33
N ARG A 90 13.65 1.95 4.80
CA ARG A 90 14.94 1.91 4.11
C ARG A 90 14.91 2.72 2.82
N HIS A 91 13.84 2.60 2.02
CA HIS A 91 13.61 3.37 0.80
C HIS A 91 13.63 4.87 1.09
N HIS A 92 12.88 5.36 2.07
CA HIS A 92 12.94 6.78 2.47
C HIS A 92 14.35 7.24 2.88
N GLY A 93 15.10 6.40 3.59
CA GLY A 93 16.47 6.75 4.02
C GLY A 93 17.57 6.59 2.97
N ARG A 94 17.30 5.90 1.86
CA ARG A 94 18.29 5.50 0.83
C ARG A 94 17.72 5.55 -0.59
N CYS A 95 16.75 6.42 -0.82
CA CYS A 95 15.85 6.42 -1.98
C CYS A 95 16.63 6.32 -3.29
N LEU A 96 16.27 5.33 -4.11
CA LEU A 96 16.85 5.07 -5.44
C LEU A 96 18.36 4.80 -5.48
N THR A 97 18.98 4.51 -4.33
CA THR A 97 20.36 3.99 -4.29
C THR A 97 20.37 2.46 -4.43
N GLU A 98 21.53 1.86 -4.70
CA GLU A 98 21.71 0.40 -4.72
C GLU A 98 21.32 -0.28 -3.38
N ALA A 99 21.24 0.48 -2.29
CA ALA A 99 20.87 -0.01 -0.97
C ALA A 99 19.35 0.10 -0.67
N ASP A 100 18.55 0.37 -1.70
CA ASP A 100 17.10 0.50 -1.67
C ASP A 100 16.41 -0.61 -2.48
N PRO A 101 16.12 -1.76 -1.85
CA PRO A 101 15.49 -2.87 -2.55
C PRO A 101 14.04 -2.57 -2.97
N GLU A 102 13.34 -1.64 -2.33
CA GLU A 102 11.94 -1.32 -2.62
C GLU A 102 11.79 -0.33 -3.78
N GLY A 103 12.66 0.67 -3.85
CA GLY A 103 12.77 1.60 -4.98
C GLY A 103 13.46 1.02 -6.20
N ALA A 104 14.18 -0.11 -6.07
CA ALA A 104 14.88 -0.76 -7.20
C ALA A 104 14.05 -0.92 -8.50
N PRO A 105 12.75 -1.27 -8.48
CA PRO A 105 11.93 -1.33 -9.70
C PRO A 105 11.91 -0.01 -10.48
N ALA A 106 12.00 1.13 -9.81
CA ALA A 106 12.05 2.44 -10.46
C ALA A 106 13.33 2.69 -11.28
N THR A 107 14.38 1.88 -11.13
CA THR A 107 15.60 1.98 -11.96
C THR A 107 15.64 0.92 -13.08
N TRP A 108 14.62 0.06 -13.16
CA TRP A 108 14.55 -1.00 -14.17
C TRP A 108 13.91 -0.51 -15.46
N SER A 109 14.13 -1.23 -16.57
CA SER A 109 13.31 -1.03 -17.77
C SER A 109 11.88 -1.51 -17.52
N PHE A 110 10.90 -0.93 -18.24
CA PHE A 110 9.50 -1.34 -18.12
C PHE A 110 9.30 -2.85 -18.33
N SER A 111 9.97 -3.43 -19.35
CA SER A 111 9.92 -4.87 -19.62
C SER A 111 10.44 -5.70 -18.45
N ARG A 112 11.50 -5.24 -17.77
CA ARG A 112 12.04 -5.90 -16.59
C ARG A 112 11.08 -5.83 -15.42
N VAL A 113 10.41 -4.70 -15.18
CA VAL A 113 9.40 -4.59 -14.11
C VAL A 113 8.21 -5.51 -14.35
N LEU A 114 7.75 -5.65 -15.60
CA LEU A 114 6.66 -6.58 -15.92
C LEU A 114 7.00 -8.04 -15.60
N TRP A 115 8.21 -8.49 -15.92
CA TRP A 115 8.63 -9.88 -15.72
C TRP A 115 9.16 -10.18 -14.31
N GLN A 116 9.95 -9.27 -13.73
CA GLN A 116 10.59 -9.46 -12.42
C GLN A 116 9.73 -8.93 -11.26
N GLY A 117 8.76 -8.04 -11.52
CA GLY A 117 7.86 -7.46 -10.52
C GLY A 117 7.14 -8.52 -9.65
N PRO A 118 6.52 -9.56 -10.22
CA PRO A 118 5.89 -10.60 -9.42
C PRO A 118 6.84 -11.26 -8.39
N TRP A 119 8.13 -11.39 -8.74
CA TRP A 119 9.16 -11.97 -7.88
C TRP A 119 9.75 -10.98 -6.88
N HIS A 120 9.65 -9.68 -7.15
CA HIS A 120 10.14 -8.61 -6.26
C HIS A 120 9.54 -8.72 -4.85
N THR A 121 8.30 -9.17 -4.71
CA THR A 121 7.69 -9.43 -3.40
C THR A 121 8.48 -10.45 -2.57
N LEU A 122 9.00 -11.51 -3.19
CA LEU A 122 9.83 -12.51 -2.50
C LEU A 122 11.21 -11.93 -2.16
N MET A 123 11.76 -11.12 -3.07
CA MET A 123 13.00 -10.38 -2.82
C MET A 123 12.85 -9.48 -1.59
N LEU A 124 11.81 -8.65 -1.50
CA LEU A 124 11.58 -7.77 -0.34
C LEU A 124 11.43 -8.55 0.98
N ARG A 125 10.84 -9.76 0.96
CA ARG A 125 10.82 -10.62 2.14
C ARG A 125 12.21 -11.06 2.57
N ARG A 126 13.07 -11.45 1.63
CA ARG A 126 14.47 -11.78 1.94
C ARG A 126 15.22 -10.56 2.46
N GLU A 127 15.08 -9.41 1.80
CA GLU A 127 15.80 -8.19 2.14
C GLU A 127 15.36 -7.62 3.49
N SER A 128 14.07 -7.62 3.81
CA SER A 128 13.58 -7.18 5.12
C SER A 128 14.14 -8.02 6.27
N LEU A 129 14.25 -9.34 6.11
CA LEU A 129 14.88 -10.23 7.09
C LEU A 129 16.39 -10.02 7.21
N ARG A 130 17.07 -9.64 6.11
CA ARG A 130 18.49 -9.29 6.11
C ARG A 130 18.75 -7.94 6.79
N ILE A 131 17.92 -6.94 6.52
CA ILE A 131 18.05 -5.58 7.06
C ILE A 131 17.67 -5.54 8.54
N ALA A 132 16.60 -6.23 8.94
CA ALA A 132 16.07 -6.19 10.31
C ALA A 132 15.74 -7.60 10.83
N PRO A 133 16.75 -8.44 11.12
CA PRO A 133 16.54 -9.83 11.56
C PRO A 133 15.76 -9.94 12.88
N ASN A 134 15.81 -8.91 13.72
CA ASN A 134 15.03 -8.81 14.96
C ASN A 134 13.50 -8.80 14.73
N THR A 135 13.04 -8.44 13.53
CA THR A 135 11.61 -8.46 13.16
C THR A 135 11.16 -9.82 12.60
N ARG A 136 12.07 -10.81 12.48
CA ARG A 136 11.79 -12.12 11.85
C ARG A 136 10.54 -12.81 12.40
N ARG A 137 10.37 -12.82 13.73
CA ARG A 137 9.24 -13.51 14.36
C ARG A 137 7.89 -12.98 13.87
N ILE A 138 7.70 -11.66 13.88
CA ILE A 138 6.43 -11.05 13.45
C ILE A 138 6.21 -11.26 11.95
N GLN A 139 7.25 -11.11 11.12
CA GLN A 139 7.13 -11.33 9.68
C GLN A 139 6.75 -12.77 9.31
N LEU A 140 7.28 -13.76 10.05
CA LEU A 140 6.92 -15.17 9.86
C LEU A 140 5.48 -15.45 10.31
N ILE A 141 5.02 -14.81 11.40
CA ILE A 141 3.63 -14.88 11.84
C ILE A 141 2.70 -14.31 10.76
N GLU A 142 2.97 -13.11 10.25
CA GLU A 142 2.17 -12.47 9.18
C GLU A 142 2.14 -13.30 7.90
N THR A 143 3.27 -13.94 7.57
CA THR A 143 3.35 -14.90 6.46
C THR A 143 2.49 -16.12 6.71
N GLY A 144 2.59 -16.72 7.89
CA GLY A 144 1.78 -17.86 8.29
C GLY A 144 0.28 -17.54 8.28
N LEU A 145 -0.11 -16.36 8.75
CA LEU A 145 -1.49 -15.87 8.71
C LEU A 145 -2.00 -15.70 7.27
N THR A 146 -1.18 -15.16 6.36
CA THR A 146 -1.53 -15.07 4.93
C THR A 146 -1.81 -16.45 4.33
N LEU A 147 -0.96 -17.44 4.64
CA LEU A 147 -1.14 -18.82 4.16
C LEU A 147 -2.35 -19.52 4.81
N ALA A 148 -2.57 -19.28 6.10
CA ALA A 148 -3.73 -19.80 6.82
C ALA A 148 -5.04 -19.23 6.26
N LEU A 149 -5.07 -17.94 5.89
CA LEU A 149 -6.22 -17.32 5.22
C LEU A 149 -6.51 -17.95 3.86
N LEU A 150 -5.48 -18.19 3.05
CA LEU A 150 -5.65 -18.91 1.78
C LEU A 150 -6.24 -20.31 2.01
N LEU A 151 -5.66 -21.07 2.94
CA LEU A 151 -6.16 -22.40 3.28
C LEU A 151 -7.63 -22.34 3.75
N ALA A 152 -7.97 -21.36 4.59
CA ALA A 152 -9.34 -21.16 5.05
C ALA A 152 -10.31 -20.88 3.88
N PHE A 153 -9.91 -20.06 2.90
CA PHE A 153 -10.73 -19.81 1.71
C PHE A 153 -10.88 -21.04 0.81
N VAL A 154 -9.82 -21.85 0.67
CA VAL A 154 -9.89 -23.13 -0.06
C VAL A 154 -10.86 -24.09 0.65
N VAL A 155 -10.72 -24.25 1.96
CA VAL A 155 -11.63 -25.10 2.76
C VAL A 155 -13.08 -24.60 2.67
N LEU A 156 -13.30 -23.29 2.75
CA LEU A 156 -14.64 -22.71 2.63
C LEU A 156 -15.25 -22.97 1.25
N TYR A 157 -14.46 -22.86 0.18
CA TYR A 157 -14.89 -23.22 -1.17
C TYR A 157 -15.28 -24.69 -1.26
N TRP A 158 -14.46 -25.61 -0.74
CA TRP A 158 -14.80 -27.04 -0.73
C TRP A 158 -16.06 -27.35 0.09
N ALA A 159 -16.25 -26.68 1.22
CA ALA A 159 -17.38 -26.94 2.11
C ALA A 159 -18.70 -26.32 1.62
N THR A 160 -18.66 -25.20 0.89
CA THR A 160 -19.87 -24.41 0.57
C THR A 160 -20.06 -24.11 -0.92
N GLY A 161 -19.06 -24.38 -1.76
CA GLY A 161 -19.01 -23.93 -3.15
C GLY A 161 -18.75 -22.42 -3.32
N SER A 162 -18.58 -21.66 -2.24
CA SER A 162 -18.43 -20.20 -2.31
C SER A 162 -17.06 -19.77 -2.83
N LEU A 163 -17.06 -18.99 -3.92
CA LEU A 163 -15.84 -18.43 -4.52
C LEU A 163 -15.39 -17.09 -3.90
N VAL A 164 -16.18 -16.49 -2.99
CA VAL A 164 -15.94 -15.13 -2.48
C VAL A 164 -14.53 -14.96 -1.92
N GLY A 165 -14.08 -15.85 -1.03
CA GLY A 165 -12.74 -15.75 -0.46
C GLY A 165 -11.62 -15.92 -1.49
N LEU A 166 -11.77 -16.87 -2.41
CA LEU A 166 -10.77 -17.18 -3.44
C LEU A 166 -10.65 -16.07 -4.49
N VAL A 167 -11.77 -15.45 -4.89
CA VAL A 167 -11.76 -14.31 -5.80
C VAL A 167 -11.06 -13.12 -5.16
N TYR A 168 -11.38 -12.79 -3.90
CA TYR A 168 -10.66 -11.73 -3.19
C TYR A 168 -9.16 -12.01 -3.14
N TRP A 169 -8.79 -13.23 -2.75
CA TRP A 169 -7.39 -13.64 -2.67
C TRP A 169 -6.69 -13.52 -4.02
N GLY A 170 -7.33 -13.94 -5.12
CA GLY A 170 -6.79 -13.82 -6.47
C GLY A 170 -6.56 -12.36 -6.90
N VAL A 171 -7.53 -11.47 -6.63
CA VAL A 171 -7.38 -10.04 -6.89
C VAL A 171 -6.25 -9.45 -6.04
N ALA A 172 -6.22 -9.74 -4.74
CA ALA A 172 -5.18 -9.27 -3.84
C ALA A 172 -3.79 -9.77 -4.26
N PHE A 173 -3.68 -11.02 -4.74
CA PHE A 173 -2.45 -11.57 -5.31
C PHE A 173 -1.98 -10.77 -6.53
N VAL A 174 -2.86 -10.50 -7.49
CA VAL A 174 -2.51 -9.69 -8.67
C VAL A 174 -2.09 -8.28 -8.28
N MET A 175 -2.83 -7.62 -7.38
CA MET A 175 -2.48 -6.30 -6.87
C MET A 175 -1.11 -6.30 -6.17
N SER A 176 -0.84 -7.31 -5.35
CA SER A 176 0.42 -7.47 -4.61
C SER A 176 1.62 -7.77 -5.52
N ALA A 177 1.43 -8.62 -6.54
CA ALA A 177 2.43 -9.00 -7.53
C ALA A 177 2.78 -7.86 -8.49
N THR A 178 1.81 -6.98 -8.79
CA THR A 178 2.00 -5.81 -9.66
C THR A 178 2.38 -4.55 -8.90
N MET A 179 2.47 -4.60 -7.56
CA MET A 179 2.89 -3.48 -6.71
C MET A 179 4.19 -2.78 -7.15
N PRO A 180 5.24 -3.49 -7.63
CA PRO A 180 6.43 -2.84 -8.16
C PRO A 180 6.17 -1.90 -9.34
N ILE A 181 5.10 -2.16 -10.11
CA ILE A 181 4.67 -1.30 -11.22
C ILE A 181 3.97 -0.07 -10.66
N TRP A 182 2.87 -0.25 -9.91
CA TRP A 182 2.02 0.87 -9.54
C TRP A 182 2.51 1.65 -8.30
N ALA A 183 3.21 1.03 -7.36
CA ALA A 183 3.70 1.69 -6.14
C ALA A 183 5.15 2.18 -6.20
N SER A 184 5.94 1.73 -7.20
CA SER A 184 7.35 2.09 -7.34
C SER A 184 7.65 2.63 -8.74
N TYR A 185 7.52 1.84 -9.79
CA TYR A 185 7.87 2.27 -11.16
C TYR A 185 7.09 3.51 -11.62
N VAL A 186 5.76 3.46 -11.60
CA VAL A 186 4.91 4.56 -12.10
C VAL A 186 5.10 5.86 -11.31
N PRO A 187 5.04 5.88 -9.95
CA PRO A 187 5.18 7.12 -9.19
C PRO A 187 6.54 7.80 -9.36
N HIS A 188 7.61 7.06 -9.67
CA HIS A 188 8.93 7.62 -9.92
C HIS A 188 9.15 8.08 -11.37
N HIS A 189 8.33 7.65 -12.33
CA HIS A 189 8.42 8.05 -13.74
C HIS A 189 7.36 9.07 -14.17
N VAL A 190 6.31 9.28 -13.37
CA VAL A 190 5.26 10.26 -13.67
C VAL A 190 5.62 11.59 -13.02
N SER A 191 6.07 12.55 -13.83
CA SER A 191 6.29 13.93 -13.39
C SER A 191 5.01 14.55 -12.81
N SER A 192 5.16 15.35 -11.76
CA SER A 192 4.08 16.20 -11.20
C SER A 192 3.44 17.14 -12.22
N ARG A 193 4.14 17.45 -13.33
CA ARG A 193 3.62 18.28 -14.44
C ARG A 193 2.74 17.49 -15.42
N ASN A 194 2.70 16.16 -15.34
CA ASN A 194 1.90 15.30 -16.21
C ASN A 194 0.39 15.61 -16.04
N PRO A 195 -0.41 15.75 -17.12
CA PRO A 195 -1.85 15.99 -17.02
C PRO A 195 -2.59 15.00 -16.12
N ALA A 196 -2.23 13.70 -16.17
CA ALA A 196 -2.84 12.68 -15.32
C ALA A 196 -2.50 12.89 -13.84
N ALA A 197 -1.27 13.28 -13.52
CA ALA A 197 -0.86 13.63 -12.15
C ALA A 197 -1.60 14.86 -11.63
N ARG A 198 -1.82 15.87 -12.49
CA ARG A 198 -2.62 17.06 -12.13
C ARG A 198 -4.09 16.73 -11.88
N THR A 199 -4.69 15.88 -12.72
CA THR A 199 -6.06 15.40 -12.51
C THR A 199 -6.16 14.59 -11.22
N ALA A 200 -5.20 13.70 -10.96
CA ALA A 200 -5.13 12.95 -9.71
C ALA A 200 -4.99 13.89 -8.50
N ALA A 201 -4.12 14.91 -8.59
CA ALA A 201 -3.96 15.92 -7.55
C ALA A 201 -5.25 16.73 -7.30
N ALA A 202 -6.00 17.08 -8.36
CA ALA A 202 -7.29 17.75 -8.23
C ALA A 202 -8.34 16.85 -7.55
N LEU A 203 -8.43 15.58 -7.93
CA LEU A 203 -9.32 14.60 -7.29
C LEU A 203 -8.94 14.34 -5.82
N ALA A 204 -7.64 14.38 -5.49
CA ALA A 204 -7.13 14.22 -4.14
C ALA A 204 -7.61 15.33 -3.18
N GLN A 205 -7.95 16.52 -3.69
CA GLN A 205 -8.53 17.60 -2.89
C GLN A 205 -9.91 17.24 -2.31
N ALA A 206 -10.61 16.26 -2.90
CA ALA A 206 -11.86 15.71 -2.38
C ALA A 206 -11.64 14.61 -1.31
N TRP A 207 -10.47 14.58 -0.68
CA TRP A 207 -10.10 13.60 0.35
C TRP A 207 -10.22 12.15 -0.15
N THR A 208 -9.44 11.86 -1.19
CA THR A 208 -9.27 10.51 -1.76
C THR A 208 -7.85 10.00 -1.50
N PRO A 209 -7.59 9.38 -0.33
CA PRO A 209 -6.24 8.98 0.08
C PRO A 209 -5.54 8.05 -0.93
N ILE A 210 -6.30 7.18 -1.62
CA ILE A 210 -5.77 6.34 -2.70
C ILE A 210 -5.19 7.20 -3.82
N THR A 211 -5.90 8.23 -4.27
CA THR A 211 -5.41 9.11 -5.32
C THR A 211 -4.25 9.98 -4.81
N ALA A 212 -4.34 10.44 -3.56
CA ALA A 212 -3.29 11.24 -2.93
C ALA A 212 -1.96 10.49 -2.79
N SER A 213 -1.96 9.18 -2.52
CA SER A 213 -0.71 8.39 -2.42
C SER A 213 0.07 8.38 -3.73
N PHE A 214 -0.62 8.36 -4.87
CA PHE A 214 0.03 8.40 -6.19
C PHE A 214 0.40 9.83 -6.59
N ALA A 215 -0.54 10.78 -6.45
CA ALA A 215 -0.38 12.14 -6.93
C ALA A 215 0.71 12.93 -6.18
N PHE A 216 0.94 12.59 -4.91
CA PHE A 216 1.86 13.31 -4.03
C PHE A 216 2.99 12.44 -3.49
N HIS A 217 3.40 11.41 -4.25
CA HIS A 217 4.49 10.49 -3.85
C HIS A 217 5.79 11.23 -3.50
N HIS A 218 6.22 12.20 -4.32
CA HIS A 218 7.40 13.02 -4.03
C HIS A 218 7.25 13.86 -2.76
N LEU A 219 6.07 14.42 -2.53
CA LEU A 219 5.79 15.19 -1.32
C LEU A 219 5.81 14.28 -0.09
N HIS A 220 5.35 13.03 -0.24
CA HIS A 220 5.41 12.04 0.82
C HIS A 220 6.85 11.67 1.22
N HIS A 221 7.77 11.53 0.25
CA HIS A 221 9.20 11.37 0.54
C HIS A 221 9.77 12.48 1.42
N HIS A 222 9.34 13.71 1.18
CA HIS A 222 9.79 14.87 1.95
C HIS A 222 9.06 15.03 3.30
N TYR A 223 7.77 14.70 3.35
CA TYR A 223 6.93 14.79 4.55
C TYR A 223 6.29 13.44 4.93
N PRO A 224 7.09 12.39 5.27
CA PRO A 224 6.59 11.02 5.41
C PRO A 224 5.62 10.82 6.58
N ARG A 225 5.66 11.72 7.57
CA ARG A 225 4.76 11.71 8.73
C ARG A 225 3.41 12.37 8.47
N VAL A 226 3.21 13.01 7.31
CA VAL A 226 1.89 13.52 6.92
C VAL A 226 1.05 12.33 6.44
N PRO A 227 -0.12 12.08 7.03
CA PRO A 227 -1.04 11.05 6.57
C PRO A 227 -1.37 11.24 5.09
N THR A 228 -1.46 10.15 4.34
CA THR A 228 -1.74 10.18 2.90
C THR A 228 -2.99 11.00 2.57
N ALA A 229 -4.02 10.87 3.42
CA ALA A 229 -5.27 11.63 3.34
C ALA A 229 -5.10 13.16 3.37
N LEU A 230 -3.99 13.67 3.90
CA LEU A 230 -3.70 15.09 4.07
C LEU A 230 -2.57 15.59 3.17
N LEU A 231 -2.04 14.76 2.26
CA LEU A 231 -0.95 15.17 1.36
C LEU A 231 -1.36 16.34 0.45
N TYR A 232 -2.62 16.42 0.03
CA TYR A 232 -3.12 17.56 -0.74
C TYR A 232 -3.06 18.87 0.07
N ARG A 233 -3.27 18.82 1.39
CA ARG A 233 -3.10 19.97 2.28
C ARG A 233 -1.63 20.30 2.47
N ALA A 234 -0.77 19.30 2.63
CA ALA A 234 0.67 19.51 2.68
C ALA A 234 1.18 20.22 1.42
N ALA A 235 0.68 19.86 0.24
CA ALA A 235 1.05 20.52 -1.01
C ALA A 235 0.66 22.00 -1.05
N ALA A 236 -0.43 22.39 -0.38
CA ALA A 236 -0.93 23.76 -0.34
C ALA A 236 -0.34 24.59 0.82
N GLU A 237 -0.02 23.95 1.94
CA GLU A 237 0.25 24.62 3.22
C GLU A 237 1.73 24.51 3.66
N LEU A 238 2.52 23.62 3.05
CA LEU A 238 3.95 23.43 3.39
C LEU A 238 4.87 23.84 2.23
N PRO A 239 6.14 24.19 2.53
CA PRO A 239 7.12 24.48 1.50
C PRO A 239 7.26 23.31 0.51
N PRO A 240 7.38 23.58 -0.80
CA PRO A 240 7.59 22.54 -1.79
C PRO A 240 8.96 21.86 -1.57
N PRO A 241 9.07 20.54 -1.79
CA PRO A 241 10.36 19.86 -1.78
C PRO A 241 11.28 20.41 -2.88
N PRO A 242 12.61 20.31 -2.71
CA PRO A 242 13.58 20.69 -3.75
C PRO A 242 13.32 19.93 -5.07
N GLU A 243 13.50 20.57 -6.22
CA GLU A 243 13.24 19.95 -7.53
C GLU A 243 14.24 18.81 -7.90
N GLU A 244 15.37 18.66 -7.19
CA GLU A 244 16.55 17.91 -7.68
C GLU A 244 16.70 16.45 -7.21
N GLU A 245 15.96 15.93 -6.24
CA GLU A 245 16.32 14.63 -5.62
C GLU A 245 15.72 13.37 -6.28
N HIS A 246 14.88 13.48 -7.31
CA HIS A 246 14.10 12.31 -7.78
C HIS A 246 14.08 12.06 -9.30
N HIS A 247 14.86 12.82 -10.07
CA HIS A 247 14.99 12.61 -11.51
C HIS A 247 16.46 12.38 -11.87
N HIS A 248 16.93 11.14 -11.75
CA HIS A 248 18.10 10.74 -12.53
C HIS A 248 17.64 10.49 -13.97
N HIS A 249 18.25 11.25 -14.87
CA HIS A 249 18.13 11.16 -16.32
C HIS A 249 18.42 9.76 -16.86
#